data_AF-A0A7J0EPL5-F1
#
_entry.id   AF-A0A7J0EPL5-F1
#
_cell.length_a   1.000
_cell.length_b   1.000
_cell.length_c   1.000
_cell.angle_alpha   90.00
_cell.angle_beta   90.00
_cell.angle_gamma   90.00
#
_symmetry.space_group_name_H-M   'P 1'
#
loop_
_entity.id
_entity.type
_entity.pdbx_description
1 polymer ?
#
loop_
_entity_poly.entity_id
_entity_poly.type
_entity_poly.pdbx_seq_one_letter_code
_entity_poly.pdbx_strand_id
1 'polypeptide(L)'
;MGLEEIEPIFGEAKAEWSAPNSPPLRPFLFWVHALGSSSLRVIVTDFHSNTFDAVRSIEQLEDMRDMIGIGGSWSEFIDYVIASIKSDDVKLILEGQSRLEEICRNN
;
A
#
# COMPACT_ATOMS: atom_id res chain seq x y z
N MET A 1 -15.99 10.52 -13.22
CA MET A 1 -14.56 10.69 -13.49
C MET A 1 -13.90 9.35 -13.24
N GLY A 2 -13.18 8.83 -14.23
CA GLY A 2 -12.41 7.59 -14.09
C GLY A 2 -11.04 7.86 -13.43
N LEU A 3 -10.23 6.81 -13.31
CA LEU A 3 -8.88 6.91 -12.74
C LEU A 3 -7.81 7.31 -13.79
N GLU A 4 -8.21 7.58 -15.03
CA GLU A 4 -7.34 7.77 -16.20
C GLU A 4 -6.38 8.95 -16.08
N GLU A 5 -6.74 9.95 -15.28
CA GLU A 5 -5.97 11.18 -15.06
C GLU A 5 -4.93 11.03 -13.95
N ILE A 6 -4.88 9.89 -13.26
CA ILE A 6 -3.92 9.64 -12.19
C ILE A 6 -2.56 9.33 -12.79
N GLU A 7 -1.66 10.31 -12.71
CA GLU A 7 -0.25 10.10 -13.03
C GLU A 7 0.38 9.07 -12.08
N PRO A 8 1.31 8.23 -12.55
CA PRO A 8 2.04 7.30 -11.69
C PRO A 8 2.73 8.02 -10.53
N ILE A 9 2.48 7.53 -9.33
CA ILE A 9 3.07 8.04 -8.08
C ILE A 9 4.15 7.06 -7.65
N PHE A 10 5.32 7.57 -7.28
CA PHE A 10 6.43 6.78 -6.76
C PHE A 10 6.80 7.28 -5.37
N GLY A 11 7.19 6.38 -4.48
CA GLY A 11 7.65 6.76 -3.14
C GLY A 11 8.31 5.62 -2.39
N GLU A 12 8.79 5.94 -1.19
CA GLU A 12 9.33 4.96 -0.25
C GLU A 12 8.30 4.70 0.85
N ALA A 13 8.07 3.42 1.17
CA ALA A 13 7.21 3.01 2.28
C ALA A 13 8.07 2.64 3.50
N LYS A 14 7.70 3.18 4.67
CA LYS A 14 8.28 2.78 5.95
C LYS A 14 7.75 1.40 6.32
N ALA A 15 8.58 0.38 6.13
CA ALA A 15 8.17 -0.98 6.40
C ALA A 15 8.38 -1.36 7.86
N GLU A 16 7.36 -1.95 8.48
CA GLU A 16 7.41 -2.47 9.84
C GLU A 16 6.73 -3.85 9.91
N TRP A 17 7.23 -4.70 10.79
CA TRP A 17 6.60 -5.97 11.09
C TRP A 17 5.46 -5.77 12.07
N SER A 18 4.36 -6.50 11.89
CA SER A 18 3.29 -6.53 12.89
C SER A 18 3.74 -7.18 14.21
N ALA A 19 4.70 -8.11 14.14
CA ALA A 19 5.23 -8.81 15.31
C ALA A 19 6.42 -8.04 15.97
N PRO A 20 6.45 -7.96 17.31
CA PRO A 20 7.57 -7.35 18.04
C PRO A 20 8.86 -8.17 17.86
N ASN A 21 10.03 -7.53 18.01
CA ASN A 21 11.37 -8.14 17.91
C ASN A 21 11.72 -8.79 16.56
N SER A 22 11.06 -8.38 15.49
CA SER A 22 11.33 -8.87 14.14
C SER A 22 12.61 -8.24 13.54
N PRO A 23 13.28 -8.94 12.59
CA PRO A 23 14.52 -8.44 11.99
C PRO A 23 14.30 -7.13 11.21
N PRO A 24 15.33 -6.29 11.07
CA PRO A 24 15.22 -5.03 10.32
C PRO A 24 14.82 -5.29 8.87
N LEU A 25 13.93 -4.46 8.35
CA LEU A 25 13.48 -4.51 6.97
C LEU A 25 14.35 -3.65 6.06
N ARG A 26 14.48 -4.09 4.81
CA ARG A 26 15.05 -3.26 3.75
C ARG A 26 14.06 -2.12 3.41
N PRO A 27 14.53 -0.99 2.86
CA PRO A 27 13.64 0.01 2.29
C PRO A 27 12.74 -0.61 1.22
N PHE A 28 11.47 -0.25 1.21
CA PHE A 28 10.52 -0.64 0.19
C PHE A 28 10.18 0.57 -0.67
N LEU A 29 10.27 0.40 -1.98
CA LEU A 29 9.76 1.37 -2.93
C LEU A 29 8.36 0.94 -3.36
N PHE A 30 7.46 1.90 -3.47
CA PHE A 30 6.15 1.66 -4.05
C PHE A 30 5.96 2.51 -5.29
N TRP A 31 5.09 2.00 -6.17
CA TRP A 31 4.48 2.83 -7.18
C TRP A 31 2.99 2.54 -7.30
N VAL A 32 2.23 3.59 -7.55
CA VAL A 32 0.78 3.54 -7.70
C VAL A 32 0.42 4.12 -9.06
N HIS A 33 -0.37 3.41 -9.85
CA HIS A 33 -0.80 3.90 -11.15
C HIS A 33 -2.19 3.40 -11.52
N ALA A 34 -2.88 4.13 -12.39
CA ALA A 34 -4.12 3.66 -12.97
C ALA A 34 -3.86 2.50 -13.94
N LEU A 35 -4.73 1.49 -13.89
CA LEU A 35 -4.80 0.40 -14.86
C LEU A 35 -6.04 0.63 -15.73
N GLY A 36 -5.90 1.53 -16.70
CA GLY A 36 -7.02 2.03 -17.49
C GLY A 36 -7.90 2.99 -16.67
N SER A 37 -9.22 2.93 -16.90
CA SER A 37 -10.18 3.87 -16.29
C SER A 37 -10.82 3.39 -15.01
N SER A 38 -10.70 2.09 -14.69
CA SER A 38 -11.55 1.40 -13.72
C SER A 38 -10.83 0.83 -12.51
N SER A 39 -9.49 0.82 -12.51
CA SER A 39 -8.71 0.21 -11.44
C SER A 39 -7.44 1.00 -11.11
N LEU A 40 -7.08 1.00 -9.83
CA LEU A 40 -5.81 1.52 -9.31
C LEU A 40 -4.92 0.35 -8.91
N ARG A 41 -3.68 0.31 -9.39
CA ARG A 41 -2.71 -0.70 -9.03
C ARG A 41 -1.65 -0.10 -8.11
N VAL A 42 -1.31 -0.85 -7.07
CA VAL A 42 -0.26 -0.54 -6.09
C VAL A 42 0.74 -1.69 -6.13
N ILE A 43 2.00 -1.37 -6.43
CA ILE A 43 3.11 -2.32 -6.37
C ILE A 43 4.09 -1.83 -5.32
N VAL A 44 4.59 -2.75 -4.50
CA VAL A 44 5.58 -2.46 -3.44
C VAL A 44 6.68 -3.50 -3.50
N THR A 45 7.95 -3.09 -3.53
CA THR A 45 9.08 -4.00 -3.72
C THR A 45 10.33 -3.55 -2.97
N ASP A 46 11.09 -4.51 -2.46
CA ASP A 46 12.45 -4.31 -1.93
C ASP A 46 13.55 -4.55 -2.97
N PHE A 47 13.17 -4.83 -4.23
CA PHE A 47 14.05 -5.23 -5.35
C PHE A 47 15.02 -6.36 -5.01
N HIS A 48 14.68 -7.21 -4.05
CA HIS A 48 15.53 -8.28 -3.57
C HIS A 48 14.77 -9.61 -3.43
N SER A 49 13.81 -9.68 -2.50
CA SER A 49 13.06 -10.91 -2.22
C SER A 49 11.57 -10.72 -2.13
N ASN A 50 11.09 -9.50 -1.96
CA ASN A 50 9.69 -9.21 -1.68
C ASN A 50 9.15 -8.26 -2.74
N THR A 51 8.09 -8.68 -3.41
CA THR A 51 7.28 -7.82 -4.29
C THR A 51 5.82 -8.15 -4.06
N PHE A 52 5.05 -7.13 -3.73
CA PHE A 52 3.62 -7.20 -3.48
C PHE A 52 2.90 -6.41 -4.56
N ASP A 53 1.74 -6.90 -4.96
CA ASP A 53 0.89 -6.30 -5.98
C ASP A 53 -0.55 -6.34 -5.51
N ALA A 54 -1.22 -5.21 -5.57
CA ALA A 54 -2.63 -5.06 -5.23
C ALA A 54 -3.33 -4.21 -6.29
N VAL A 55 -4.51 -4.65 -6.70
CA VAL A 55 -5.41 -3.91 -7.59
C VAL A 55 -6.68 -3.56 -6.82
N ARG A 56 -7.13 -2.32 -6.97
CA ARG A 56 -8.37 -1.80 -6.38
C ARG A 56 -9.29 -1.33 -7.50
N SER A 57 -10.49 -1.90 -7.59
CA SER A 57 -11.53 -1.43 -8.50
C SER A 57 -12.15 -0.13 -8.00
N ILE A 58 -12.90 0.58 -8.86
CA ILE A 58 -13.72 1.72 -8.43
C ILE A 58 -14.66 1.35 -7.27
N GLU A 59 -15.35 0.21 -7.36
CA GLU A 59 -16.27 -0.25 -6.31
C GLU A 59 -15.55 -0.42 -4.96
N GLN A 60 -14.36 -1.01 -4.95
CA GLN A 60 -13.56 -1.17 -3.72
C GLN A 60 -13.08 0.17 -3.17
N LEU A 61 -12.78 1.13 -4.04
CA LEU A 61 -12.41 2.48 -3.64
C LEU A 61 -13.63 3.26 -3.10
N GLU A 62 -14.83 3.04 -3.64
CA GLU A 62 -16.08 3.59 -3.09
C GLU A 62 -16.39 2.99 -1.71
N ASP A 63 -16.26 1.67 -1.55
CA ASP A 63 -16.38 1.01 -0.24
C ASP A 63 -15.38 1.58 0.77
N MET A 64 -14.14 1.85 0.34
CA MET A 64 -13.13 2.50 1.17
C MET A 64 -13.54 3.92 1.57
N ARG A 65 -14.11 4.72 0.64
CA ARG A 65 -14.62 6.07 0.94
C ARG A 65 -15.68 6.01 2.03
N ASP A 66 -16.63 5.09 1.88
CA ASP A 66 -17.75 4.94 2.80
C ASP A 66 -17.27 4.44 4.19
N MET A 67 -16.27 3.56 4.22
CA MET A 67 -15.65 3.07 5.46
C MET A 67 -14.86 4.15 6.21
N ILE A 68 -14.11 5.00 5.51
CA ILE A 68 -13.35 6.10 6.13
C ILE A 68 -14.30 7.24 6.55
N GLY A 69 -15.45 7.37 5.88
CA GLY A 69 -16.46 8.39 6.18
C GLY A 69 -16.14 9.76 5.57
N ILE A 70 -15.37 9.79 4.46
CA ILE A 70 -15.10 11.03 3.73
C ILE A 70 -16.32 11.38 2.89
N GLY A 71 -17.03 12.43 3.28
CA GLY A 71 -18.10 13.02 2.49
C GLY A 71 -17.56 13.82 1.30
N GLY A 72 -18.47 14.27 0.42
CA GLY A 72 -18.12 15.03 -0.77
C GLY A 72 -18.22 14.22 -2.06
N SER A 73 -17.60 14.74 -3.11
CA SER A 73 -17.58 14.14 -4.44
C SER A 73 -16.57 13.01 -4.55
N TRP A 74 -16.75 12.17 -5.56
CA TRP A 74 -15.79 11.13 -5.92
C TRP A 74 -14.39 11.69 -6.19
N SER A 75 -14.30 12.82 -6.89
CA SER A 75 -13.01 13.45 -7.22
C SER A 75 -12.27 13.94 -5.99
N GLU A 76 -12.96 14.55 -5.03
CA GLU A 76 -12.35 14.97 -3.76
C GLU A 76 -11.79 13.77 -2.97
N PHE A 77 -12.48 12.62 -3.02
CA PHE A 77 -11.96 11.40 -2.41
C PHE A 77 -10.69 10.88 -3.13
N ILE A 78 -10.67 10.90 -4.46
CA ILE A 78 -9.47 10.51 -5.22
C ILE A 78 -8.30 11.46 -4.95
N ASP A 79 -8.55 12.76 -4.89
CA ASP A 79 -7.55 13.76 -4.53
C ASP A 79 -6.99 13.51 -3.13
N TYR A 80 -7.86 13.15 -2.18
CA TYR A 80 -7.45 12.72 -0.84
C TYR A 80 -6.54 11.48 -0.89
N VAL A 81 -6.93 10.43 -1.61
CA VAL A 81 -6.13 9.20 -1.75
C VAL A 81 -4.75 9.52 -2.35
N ILE A 82 -4.70 10.33 -3.41
CA ILE A 82 -3.45 10.75 -4.06
C ILE A 82 -2.57 11.54 -3.08
N ALA A 83 -3.15 12.49 -2.35
CA ALA A 83 -2.43 13.29 -1.36
C ALA A 83 -1.89 12.42 -0.22
N SER A 84 -2.67 11.44 0.26
CA SER A 84 -2.23 10.48 1.28
C SER A 84 -1.05 9.63 0.80
N ILE A 85 -1.10 9.13 -0.43
CA ILE A 85 -0.02 8.32 -1.01
C ILE A 85 1.25 9.16 -1.25
N LYS A 86 1.09 10.42 -1.68
CA LYS A 86 2.21 11.37 -1.87
C LYS A 86 2.78 11.91 -0.56
N SER A 87 2.17 11.60 0.59
CA SER A 87 2.72 12.01 1.87
C SER A 87 3.95 11.15 2.22
N ASP A 88 4.90 11.73 2.95
CA ASP A 88 6.09 11.01 3.45
C ASP A 88 5.76 10.05 4.63
N ASP A 89 4.48 9.74 4.84
CA ASP A 89 3.98 8.91 5.95
C ASP A 89 3.25 7.65 5.49
N VAL A 90 3.70 7.07 4.37
CA VAL A 90 3.23 5.75 3.91
C VAL A 90 3.94 4.64 4.70
N LYS A 91 3.14 3.74 5.30
CA LYS A 91 3.64 2.57 6.03
C LYS A 91 3.27 1.27 5.34
N LEU A 92 4.22 0.34 5.30
CA LEU A 92 4.00 -1.04 4.86
C LEU A 92 4.04 -1.96 6.07
N ILE A 93 2.90 -2.56 6.42
CA ILE A 93 2.83 -3.53 7.51
C ILE A 93 2.98 -4.93 6.94
N LEU A 94 4.00 -5.65 7.38
CA LEU A 94 4.22 -7.05 7.00
C LEU A 94 3.71 -7.98 8.10
N GLU A 95 2.83 -8.90 7.71
CA GLU A 95 2.34 -9.98 8.57
C GLU A 95 3.21 -11.23 8.39
N GLY A 96 3.79 -11.72 9.48
CA GLY A 96 4.59 -12.94 9.49
C GLY A 96 5.44 -13.07 10.76
N GLN A 97 5.61 -14.30 11.24
CA GLN A 97 6.60 -14.60 12.28
C GLN A 97 7.98 -14.64 11.64
N SER A 98 8.96 -13.96 12.25
CA SER A 98 10.35 -14.14 11.86
C SER A 98 10.69 -15.64 11.94
N ARG A 99 11.21 -16.21 10.84
CA ARG A 99 11.63 -17.62 10.79
C ARG A 99 12.76 -17.97 11.78
N LEU A 100 13.22 -16.98 12.56
CA LEU A 100 14.22 -17.12 13.61
C LEU A 100 13.64 -17.68 14.92
N GLU A 101 12.34 -17.48 15.20
CA GLU A 101 11.72 -18.04 16.42
C GLU A 101 11.38 -19.53 16.31
N GLU A 102 11.26 -20.08 15.10
CA GLU A 102 11.00 -21.50 14.87
C GLU A 102 12.22 -22.37 15.18
N ILE A 103 13.43 -21.82 15.03
CA ILE A 103 14.68 -22.55 15.30
C ILE A 103 14.92 -22.70 16.82
N CYS A 104 14.44 -21.76 17.63
CA CYS A 104 14.59 -21.83 19.09
C CYS A 104 13.50 -22.66 19.80
N ARG A 105 12.39 -23.01 19.12
CA ARG A 105 11.32 -23.84 19.70
C ARG A 105 11.53 -25.35 19.52
N ASN A 106 12.50 -25.76 18.72
CA ASN A 106 12.75 -27.17 18.36
C ASN A 106 14.03 -27.78 18.99
N ASN A 107 14.57 -27.18 20.07
CA ASN A 107 15.69 -27.74 20.83
C ASN A 107 15.31 -27.98 22.29
#